data_AF-A0A9E3F5L4-F1
#
_entry.id   AF-A0A9E3F5L4-F1
#
_cell.length_a   1.000
_cell.length_b   1.000
_cell.length_c   1.000
_cell.angle_alpha   90.00
_cell.angle_beta   90.00
_cell.angle_gamma   90.00
#
_symmetry.space_group_name_H-M   'P 1'
#
loop_
_entity.id
_entity.type
_entity.pdbx_description
1 polymer ?
#
loop_
_entity_poly.entity_id
_entity_poly.type
_entity_poly.pdbx_seq_one_letter_code
_entity_poly.pdbx_strand_id
1 'polypeptide(L)'
;MYSGTAGRVENCQVGVFLAYASAKGSTFLDRALYLPKEWAEDQERRREAGVPEAVQFATKPELARQMLERALAAGAGGGRALRLGDGRHDLRR
;
A
#
# COMPACT_ATOMS: atom_id res chain seq x y z
N MET A 1 2.90 -10.34 -11.02
CA MET A 1 1.59 -9.64 -11.07
C MET A 1 1.28 -9.15 -12.49
N TYR A 2 0.08 -9.44 -13.02
CA TYR A 2 -0.36 -8.92 -14.31
C TYR A 2 -0.69 -7.42 -14.20
N SER A 3 0.01 -6.59 -14.97
CA SER A 3 -0.26 -5.16 -15.04
C SER A 3 -1.30 -4.91 -16.13
N GLY A 4 -2.55 -4.64 -15.73
CA GLY A 4 -3.62 -4.31 -16.70
C GLY A 4 -3.35 -3.05 -17.52
N THR A 5 -2.44 -2.18 -17.07
CA THR A 5 -2.04 -0.96 -17.81
C THR A 5 -0.89 -1.24 -18.78
N ALA A 6 0.07 -2.11 -18.44
CA ALA A 6 1.14 -2.53 -19.34
C ALA A 6 0.73 -3.70 -20.27
N GLY A 7 -0.42 -4.34 -19.99
CA GLY A 7 -0.93 -5.51 -20.70
C GLY A 7 -0.11 -6.79 -20.53
N ARG A 8 0.82 -6.81 -19.58
CA ARG A 8 1.83 -7.87 -19.41
C ARG A 8 2.18 -8.07 -17.93
N VAL A 9 2.80 -9.21 -17.62
CA VAL A 9 3.35 -9.47 -16.29
C VAL A 9 4.65 -8.69 -16.14
N GLU A 10 4.66 -7.69 -15.26
CA GLU A 10 5.83 -6.85 -14.99
C GLU A 10 6.09 -6.79 -13.48
N ASN A 11 7.27 -6.26 -13.11
CA ASN A 11 7.66 -5.98 -11.74
C ASN A 11 7.00 -4.68 -11.25
N CYS A 12 5.67 -4.68 -11.08
CA CYS A 12 4.93 -3.53 -10.58
C CYS A 12 4.69 -3.64 -9.06
N GLN A 13 4.92 -2.54 -8.33
CA GLN A 13 4.53 -2.40 -6.93
C GLN A 13 3.17 -1.71 -6.82
N VAL A 14 2.30 -2.19 -5.93
CA VAL A 14 1.01 -1.56 -5.62
C VAL A 14 1.09 -0.95 -4.22
N GLY A 15 1.04 0.37 -4.12
CA GLY A 15 0.88 1.06 -2.84
C GLY A 15 -0.59 1.16 -2.44
N VAL A 16 -0.88 0.97 -1.16
CA VAL A 16 -2.13 1.33 -0.50
C VAL A 16 -1.87 2.59 0.30
N PHE A 17 -2.78 3.55 0.21
CA PHE A 17 -2.63 4.94 0.63
C PHE A 17 -3.82 5.33 1.50
N LEU A 18 -3.55 5.85 2.70
CA LEU A 18 -4.56 6.40 3.61
C LEU A 18 -4.41 7.92 3.63
N ALA A 19 -5.49 8.60 3.30
CA ALA A 19 -5.61 10.04 3.39
C ALA A 19 -6.73 10.40 4.37
N TYR A 20 -6.54 11.50 5.09
CA TYR A 20 -7.60 12.14 5.85
C TYR A 20 -8.21 13.26 5.01
N ALA A 21 -9.54 13.31 4.93
CA ALA A 21 -10.25 14.36 4.22
C ALA A 21 -11.17 15.11 5.18
N SER A 22 -11.12 16.44 5.12
CA SER A 22 -11.99 17.33 5.86
C SER A 22 -12.41 18.51 5.00
N ALA A 23 -13.41 19.29 5.46
CA ALA A 23 -13.79 20.53 4.80
C ALA A 23 -12.63 21.55 4.70
N LYS A 24 -11.59 21.41 5.52
CA LYS A 24 -10.38 22.26 5.52
C LYS A 24 -9.28 21.77 4.58
N GLY A 25 -9.51 20.65 3.88
CA GLY A 25 -8.54 20.03 2.98
C GLY A 25 -8.29 18.55 3.30
N SER A 26 -7.40 17.94 2.51
CA SER A 26 -6.95 16.57 2.66
C SER A 26 -5.46 16.48 2.98
N THR A 27 -5.08 15.51 3.80
CA THR A 27 -3.67 15.21 4.09
C THR A 27 -3.41 13.72 3.96
N PHE A 28 -2.19 13.40 3.51
CA PHE A 28 -1.70 12.04 3.53
C PHE A 28 -1.42 11.61 4.97
N LEU A 29 -1.84 10.40 5.36
CA LEU A 29 -1.62 9.87 6.70
C LEU A 29 -0.66 8.69 6.71
N ASP A 30 -0.84 7.72 5.82
CA ASP A 30 -0.10 6.46 5.89
C ASP A 30 -0.04 5.76 4.52
N ARG A 31 0.99 4.95 4.29
CA ARG A 31 1.15 4.11 3.09
C ARG A 31 1.59 2.69 3.46
N ALA A 32 1.14 1.71 2.68
CA ALA A 32 1.59 0.33 2.77
C ALA A 32 1.88 -0.23 1.37
N LEU A 33 2.87 -1.12 1.26
CA LEU A 33 3.12 -1.85 0.02
C LEU A 33 2.26 -3.12 0.01
N TYR A 34 1.39 -3.26 -0.99
CA TYR A 34 0.73 -4.52 -1.29
C TYR A 34 1.66 -5.39 -2.15
N LEU A 35 1.94 -6.58 -1.65
CA LEU A 35 2.74 -7.59 -2.31
C LEU A 35 1.91 -8.88 -2.42
N PRO A 36 1.67 -9.41 -3.64
CA PRO A 36 1.00 -10.70 -3.81
C PRO A 36 1.76 -11.85 -3.10
N LYS A 37 1.05 -12.92 -2.73
CA LYS A 37 1.64 -14.04 -1.99
C LYS A 37 2.83 -14.68 -2.72
N GLU A 38 2.68 -14.91 -4.02
CA GLU A 38 3.74 -15.40 -4.91
C GLU A 38 5.03 -14.57 -4.85
N TRP A 39 4.91 -13.25 -4.65
CA TRP A 39 6.05 -12.36 -4.52
C TRP A 39 6.60 -12.33 -3.09
N ALA A 40 5.73 -12.39 -2.09
CA ALA A 40 6.17 -12.43 -0.69
C ALA A 40 7.03 -13.66 -0.39
N GLU A 41 6.76 -14.78 -1.07
CA GLU A 41 7.45 -16.06 -0.94
C GLU A 41 8.71 -16.19 -1.82
N ASP A 42 8.88 -15.30 -2.82
CA ASP A 42 10.03 -15.30 -3.74
C ASP A 42 11.13 -14.33 -3.25
N GLN A 43 12.11 -14.87 -2.52
CA GLN A 43 13.19 -14.05 -1.92
C GLN A 43 14.10 -13.40 -2.96
N GLU A 44 14.39 -14.08 -4.06
CA GLU A 44 15.28 -13.57 -5.10
C GLU A 44 14.64 -12.35 -5.78
N ARG A 45 13.38 -12.50 -6.17
CA ARG A 45 12.60 -11.41 -6.78
C ARG A 45 12.38 -10.24 -5.84
N ARG A 46 12.17 -10.49 -4.54
CA ARG A 46 12.06 -9.43 -3.53
C ARG A 46 13.35 -8.63 -3.42
N ARG A 47 14.51 -9.31 -3.41
CA ARG A 47 15.82 -8.68 -3.35
C ARG A 47 16.08 -7.83 -4.58
N GLU A 48 15.81 -8.36 -5.78
CA GLU A 48 15.96 -7.62 -7.04
C GLU A 48 15.07 -6.37 -7.10
N ALA A 49 13.84 -6.48 -6.60
CA ALA A 49 12.89 -5.37 -6.55
C ALA A 49 13.08 -4.41 -5.34
N GLY A 50 14.10 -4.64 -4.51
CA GLY A 50 14.38 -3.82 -3.32
C GLY A 50 13.27 -3.85 -2.26
N VAL A 51 12.48 -4.94 -2.19
CA VAL A 51 11.37 -5.09 -1.24
C VAL A 51 11.94 -5.46 0.14
N PRO A 52 11.69 -4.67 1.21
CA PRO A 52 12.16 -4.99 2.55
C PRO A 52 11.63 -6.34 3.08
N GLU A 53 12.41 -7.01 3.92
CA GLU A 53 12.02 -8.30 4.53
C GLU A 53 10.75 -8.20 5.41
N ALA A 54 10.55 -7.05 6.04
CA ALA A 54 9.39 -6.76 6.87
C ALA A 54 8.06 -6.70 6.08
N VAL A 55 8.11 -6.53 4.75
CA VAL A 55 6.91 -6.56 3.91
C VAL A 55 6.48 -8.01 3.70
N GLN A 56 5.36 -8.37 4.31
CA GLN A 56 4.76 -9.69 4.20
C GLN A 56 3.47 -9.62 3.36
N PHE A 57 3.00 -10.78 2.91
CA PHE A 57 1.69 -10.85 2.26
C PHE A 57 0.60 -10.37 3.23
N ALA A 58 -0.19 -9.41 2.75
CA ALA A 58 -1.42 -8.96 3.39
C ALA A 58 -2.37 -8.50 2.28
N THR A 59 -3.65 -8.79 2.43
CA THR A 59 -4.68 -8.30 1.52
C THR A 59 -4.84 -6.78 1.65
N LYS A 60 -5.37 -6.12 0.60
CA LYS A 60 -5.63 -4.67 0.65
C LYS A 60 -6.55 -4.27 1.82
N PRO A 61 -7.64 -5.01 2.14
CA PRO A 61 -8.45 -4.71 3.32
C PRO A 61 -7.71 -4.87 4.66
N GLU A 62 -6.82 -5.87 4.78
CA GLU A 62 -5.99 -6.02 5.98
C GLU A 62 -5.01 -4.86 6.14
N LEU A 63 -4.36 -4.45 5.05
CA LEU A 63 -3.48 -3.27 5.04
C LEU A 63 -4.27 -2.01 5.43
N ALA A 64 -5.46 -1.83 4.87
CA ALA A 64 -6.35 -0.72 5.23
C ALA A 64 -6.67 -0.70 6.73
N ARG A 65 -7.07 -1.86 7.29
CA ARG A 65 -7.37 -1.99 8.72
C ARG A 65 -6.18 -1.62 9.58
N GLN A 66 -4.99 -2.15 9.26
CA GLN A 66 -3.76 -1.83 9.99
C GLN A 66 -3.41 -0.34 9.93
N MET A 67 -3.60 0.30 8.77
CA MET A 67 -3.36 1.75 8.60
C MET A 67 -4.36 2.57 9.42
N LEU A 68 -5.63 2.17 9.45
CA LEU A 68 -6.66 2.80 10.29
C LEU A 68 -6.33 2.67 11.77
N GLU A 69 -5.90 1.48 12.23
CA GLU A 69 -5.50 1.25 13.61
C GLU A 69 -4.32 2.12 14.03
N ARG A 70 -3.29 2.24 13.17
CA ARG A 70 -2.17 3.15 13.41
C ARG A 70 -2.62 4.61 13.46
N ALA A 71 -3.50 5.03 12.54
CA ALA A 71 -4.02 6.39 12.52
C ALA A 71 -4.85 6.71 13.77
N LEU A 72 -5.69 5.78 14.21
CA LEU A 72 -6.48 5.93 15.44
C LEU A 72 -5.59 5.97 16.69
N ALA A 73 -4.59 5.09 16.78
CA ALA A 73 -3.62 5.10 17.86
C ALA A 73 -2.78 6.39 17.91
N ALA A 74 -2.51 7.00 16.75
CA ALA A 74 -1.84 8.30 16.63
C ALA A 74 -2.75 9.51 16.90
N GLY A 75 -4.03 9.30 17.27
CA GLY A 75 -4.96 10.37 17.64
C GLY A 75 -5.77 10.97 16.48
N ALA A 76 -5.79 10.33 15.29
CA ALA A 76 -6.57 10.81 14.14
C ALA A 76 -8.10 10.59 14.27
N GLY A 77 -8.60 10.13 15.42
CA GLY A 77 -9.99 9.74 15.67
C GLY A 77 -11.03 10.87 15.79
N GLY A 78 -10.66 12.12 15.51
CA GLY A 78 -11.54 13.29 15.64
C GLY A 78 -12.54 13.47 14.48
N GLY A 79 -13.56 12.60 14.40
CA GLY A 79 -14.87 12.86 13.76
C GLY A 79 -14.89 13.25 12.27
N ARG A 80 -13.96 12.75 11.44
CA ARG A 80 -13.82 13.15 10.03
C ARG A 80 -13.42 11.97 9.12
N ALA A 81 -13.74 12.08 7.84
CA ALA A 81 -13.68 10.99 6.87
C ALA A 81 -12.24 10.60 6.50
N LEU A 82 -11.90 9.34 6.75
CA LEU A 82 -10.68 8.70 6.25
C LEU A 82 -10.97 8.12 4.85
N ARG A 83 -10.11 8.43 3.89
CA ARG A 83 -10.17 7.93 2.52
C ARG A 83 -9.00 7.00 2.26
N LEU A 84 -9.31 5.74 1.96
CA LEU A 84 -8.31 4.80 1.44
C LEU A 84 -8.30 4.86 -0.09
N GLY A 85 -7.11 4.77 -0.68
CA GLY A 85 -6.92 4.57 -2.11
C GLY A 85 -5.74 3.65 -2.36
N ASP A 86 -5.58 3.19 -3.60
CA ASP A 86 -4.42 2.44 -4.04
C ASP A 86 -3.82 3.07 -5.30
N GLY A 87 -2.49 3.10 -5.36
CA GLY A 87 -1.71 3.72 -6.42
C GLY A 87 -0.59 2.79 -6.84
N ARG A 88 -0.31 2.70 -8.14
CA ARG A 88 0.72 1.81 -8.70
C ARG A 88 1.97 2.62 -9.01
N HIS A 89 3.13 2.04 -8.70
CA HIS A 89 4.42 2.60 -9.09
C HIS A 89 5.18 1.54 -9.89
N ASP A 90 5.57 1.89 -11.12
CA ASP A 90 6.43 1.04 -11.94
C ASP A 90 7.86 1.09 -11.39
N LEU A 91 8.44 -0.08 -11.13
CA LEU A 91 9.87 -0.22 -10.86
C LEU A 91 10.62 -0.17 -12.19
N ARG A 92 10.78 1.03 -12.75
CA ARG A 92 11.86 1.31 -13.70
C ARG A 92 12.86 2.26 -13.07
N ARG A 93 13.82 1.70 -12.34
CA ARG A 93 15.23 2.07 -12.38
C ARG A 93 16.09 1.00 -11.75
#